data_AF-A0A9P6HD95-F1
#
_entry.id   AF-A0A9P6HD95-F1
#
_cell.length_a   1.000
_cell.length_b   1.000
_cell.length_c   1.000
_cell.angle_alpha   90.00
_cell.angle_beta   90.00
_cell.angle_gamma   90.00
#
_symmetry.space_group_name_H-M   'P 1'
#
loop_
_entity.id
_entity.type
_entity.pdbx_description
1 polymer ?
#
loop_
_entity_poly.entity_id
_entity_poly.type
_entity_poly.pdbx_seq_one_letter_code
_entity_poly.pdbx_strand_id
1 'polypeptide(L)'
;GASGHYLLCCQQPDAWIDWFMTAASDSQRVFDYLQSPQTSSKSPHRLDLEDSDIPFKVYVFKQERGDLVVLPPRGYHQRSFKGTTASFYWSRLTIEGLRYAVFYDFYKRQRLCLPAVHPVKQLAYDILCSRFAELETSETGLTRTTAVEMRQLLEVVDEILRVEAYTNEEDIPNFGNTAIAPSCAFCGGEVFQKIFSCKNRCLKDKTVGSTPMDVVSICPSCYVDGRTCLCGEMTPFRLRPISPMVTSRDKIAAIFLAALLLCSARAMNSVRTNQSFSHCIEHPFQGAVRTCSTRKGQQRSHQTHCYALLNCKNCHASKCYEHILSTLNIHSAQAILVYYTTDSPSEAWHKHHVDLRQDYSKSYPRLLSNMLSGNHHPLNHRLAYFAHHFSTADPINKNTLRGFYDEGEIAVRQFSSLCPL
;
A
#
# COMPACT_ATOMS: atom_id res chain seq x y z
N GLY A 1 -1.61 3.30 12.38
CA GLY A 1 -1.28 4.73 12.47
C GLY A 1 -2.04 5.49 13.55
N ALA A 2 -3.30 5.11 13.85
CA ALA A 2 -4.09 5.78 14.90
C ALA A 2 -3.76 5.28 16.32
N SER A 3 -4.00 6.12 17.32
CA SER A 3 -4.13 5.70 18.72
C SER A 3 -5.58 5.31 19.02
N GLY A 4 -5.76 4.29 19.85
CA GLY A 4 -7.07 3.85 20.33
C GLY A 4 -7.31 4.32 21.76
N HIS A 5 -8.49 4.80 22.08
CA HIS A 5 -8.87 5.25 23.42
C HIS A 5 -10.05 4.43 23.91
N TYR A 6 -9.90 3.80 25.08
CA TYR A 6 -10.88 2.91 25.67
C TYR A 6 -11.22 3.36 27.09
N LEU A 7 -12.42 3.90 27.28
CA LEU A 7 -12.93 4.26 28.60
C LEU A 7 -13.85 3.15 29.11
N LEU A 8 -13.53 2.55 30.26
CA LEU A 8 -14.42 1.56 30.89
C LEU A 8 -15.46 2.28 31.77
N CYS A 9 -16.72 2.28 31.33
CA CYS A 9 -17.77 3.10 31.92
C CYS A 9 -18.56 2.36 33.00
N CYS A 10 -18.85 1.09 32.73
CA CYS A 10 -19.65 0.23 33.59
C CYS A 10 -19.03 -1.16 33.66
N GLN A 11 -19.11 -1.79 34.83
CA GLN A 11 -18.71 -3.16 35.05
C GLN A 11 -19.60 -3.78 36.14
N GLN A 12 -19.83 -5.08 36.07
CA GLN A 12 -20.38 -5.84 37.21
C GLN A 12 -19.39 -5.83 38.39
N PRO A 13 -19.86 -6.10 39.63
CA PRO A 13 -18.96 -6.44 40.72
C PRO A 13 -17.98 -7.55 40.27
N ASP A 14 -16.70 -7.39 40.61
CA ASP A 14 -15.62 -8.32 40.23
C ASP A 14 -15.41 -8.50 38.70
N ALA A 15 -15.92 -7.58 37.88
CA ALA A 15 -15.61 -7.55 36.44
C ALA A 15 -14.47 -6.57 36.11
N TRP A 16 -13.62 -6.91 35.14
CA TRP A 16 -12.53 -6.07 34.64
C TRP A 16 -12.08 -6.49 33.24
N ILE A 17 -11.17 -5.71 32.64
CA ILE A 17 -10.53 -6.03 31.36
C ILE A 17 -9.02 -6.13 31.56
N ASP A 18 -8.43 -7.28 31.27
CA ASP A 18 -6.98 -7.42 31.19
C ASP A 18 -6.51 -7.02 29.79
N TRP A 19 -5.59 -6.05 29.73
CA TRP A 19 -4.91 -5.61 28.52
C TRP A 19 -3.52 -6.19 28.45
N PHE A 20 -3.14 -6.69 27.27
CA PHE A 20 -1.80 -7.14 26.96
C PHE A 20 -1.30 -6.33 25.77
N MET A 21 -0.23 -5.58 25.97
CA MET A 21 0.24 -4.56 25.03
C MET A 21 1.74 -4.72 24.79
N THR A 22 2.22 -4.18 23.67
CA THR A 22 3.64 -4.16 23.32
C THR A 22 4.08 -2.75 22.99
N ALA A 23 5.39 -2.47 23.09
CA ALA A 23 5.92 -1.21 22.63
C ALA A 23 5.78 -1.10 21.10
N ALA A 24 5.56 0.12 20.59
CA ALA A 24 5.47 0.35 19.15
C ALA A 24 6.76 -0.03 18.39
N SER A 25 7.91 -0.01 19.07
CA SER A 25 9.20 -0.48 18.54
C SER A 25 9.24 -1.99 18.29
N ASP A 26 8.44 -2.78 19.01
CA ASP A 26 8.37 -4.24 18.87
C ASP A 26 7.37 -4.66 17.79
N SER A 27 6.68 -3.73 17.12
CA SER A 27 5.58 -4.05 16.18
C SER A 27 5.97 -5.03 15.08
N GLN A 28 7.22 -4.97 14.60
CA GLN A 28 7.71 -5.92 13.59
C GLN A 28 8.01 -7.30 14.22
N ARG A 29 8.66 -7.34 15.39
CA ARG A 29 8.94 -8.60 16.10
C ARG A 29 7.65 -9.34 16.47
N VAL A 30 6.62 -8.60 16.88
CA VAL A 30 5.29 -9.15 17.16
C VAL A 30 4.66 -9.72 15.89
N PHE A 31 4.75 -8.99 14.78
CA PHE A 31 4.24 -9.47 13.51
C PHE A 31 4.95 -10.77 13.07
N ASP A 32 6.29 -10.79 13.09
CA ASP A 32 7.09 -11.94 12.70
C ASP A 32 6.79 -13.16 13.59
N TYR A 33 6.66 -12.92 14.90
CA TYR A 33 6.26 -13.95 15.86
C TYR A 33 4.89 -14.52 15.50
N LEU A 34 3.85 -13.68 15.32
CA LEU A 34 2.49 -14.13 15.00
C LEU A 34 2.39 -14.88 13.67
N GLN A 35 3.23 -14.54 12.69
CA GLN A 35 3.31 -15.22 11.40
C GLN A 35 4.14 -16.50 11.42
N SER A 36 4.84 -16.81 12.52
CA SER A 36 5.63 -18.04 12.60
C SER A 36 4.74 -19.28 12.44
N PRO A 37 5.21 -20.38 11.85
CA PRO A 37 4.41 -21.61 11.70
C PRO A 37 3.86 -22.14 13.04
N GLN A 38 4.59 -21.91 14.13
CA GLN A 38 4.25 -22.36 15.48
C GLN A 38 3.04 -21.61 16.05
N THR A 39 2.94 -20.30 15.82
CA THR A 39 1.85 -19.46 16.35
C THR A 39 0.67 -19.36 15.38
N SER A 40 0.94 -19.23 14.08
CA SER A 40 -0.07 -19.02 13.04
C SER A 40 -1.06 -20.17 12.93
N SER A 41 -0.60 -21.40 13.21
CA SER A 41 -1.43 -22.61 13.23
C SER A 41 -2.40 -22.67 14.42
N LYS A 42 -2.07 -22.03 15.55
CA LYS A 42 -2.89 -22.01 16.77
C LYS A 42 -3.82 -20.80 16.84
N SER A 43 -3.31 -19.60 16.57
CA SER A 43 -4.09 -18.36 16.55
C SER A 43 -3.37 -17.25 15.78
N PRO A 44 -3.70 -17.01 14.49
CA PRO A 44 -2.91 -16.14 13.60
C PRO A 44 -2.87 -14.66 14.00
N HIS A 45 -3.67 -14.25 14.99
CA HIS A 45 -3.78 -12.85 15.43
C HIS A 45 -3.76 -12.67 16.96
N ARG A 46 -3.54 -13.74 17.73
CA ARG A 46 -3.58 -13.69 19.20
C ARG A 46 -2.24 -14.14 19.78
N LEU A 47 -1.72 -13.39 20.75
CA LEU A 47 -0.55 -13.85 21.49
C LEU A 47 -0.97 -14.96 22.46
N ASP A 48 -0.29 -16.10 22.36
CA ASP A 48 -0.30 -17.09 23.41
C ASP A 48 0.56 -16.57 24.57
N LEU A 49 -0.09 -16.15 25.66
CA LEU A 49 0.58 -15.52 26.81
C LEU A 49 1.26 -16.54 27.72
N GLU A 50 1.00 -17.83 27.53
CA GLU A 50 1.66 -18.91 28.25
C GLU A 50 2.98 -19.32 27.57
N ASP A 51 3.23 -18.82 26.36
CA ASP A 51 4.45 -19.09 25.63
C ASP A 51 5.64 -18.34 26.26
N SER A 52 6.60 -19.09 26.78
CA SER A 52 7.82 -18.55 27.38
C SER A 52 8.80 -17.98 26.35
N ASP A 53 8.63 -18.31 25.07
CA ASP A 53 9.56 -17.98 24.00
C ASP A 53 9.22 -16.65 23.29
N ILE A 54 8.24 -15.88 23.81
CA ILE A 54 7.89 -14.57 23.28
C ILE A 54 9.13 -13.63 23.31
N PRO A 55 9.63 -13.16 22.14
CA PRO A 55 10.92 -12.49 22.07
C PRO A 55 10.86 -10.98 22.40
N PHE A 56 9.76 -10.50 22.95
CA PHE A 56 9.52 -9.08 23.25
C PHE A 56 8.74 -8.91 24.55
N LYS A 57 8.80 -7.71 25.12
CA LYS A 57 8.12 -7.42 26.38
C LYS A 57 6.61 -7.23 26.16
N VAL A 58 5.81 -8.00 26.91
CA VAL A 58 4.37 -7.80 27.02
C VAL A 58 4.07 -7.02 28.30
N TYR A 59 3.40 -5.89 28.16
CA TYR A 59 2.89 -5.08 29.26
C TYR A 59 1.47 -5.53 29.59
N VAL A 60 1.19 -5.78 30.87
CA VAL A 60 -0.13 -6.19 31.34
C VAL A 60 -0.76 -5.07 32.18
N PHE A 61 -2.02 -4.75 31.91
CA PHE A 61 -2.76 -3.76 32.67
C PHE A 61 -4.19 -4.24 32.94
N LYS A 62 -4.60 -4.19 34.20
CA LYS A 62 -5.97 -4.47 34.62
C LYS A 62 -6.77 -3.17 34.58
N GLN A 63 -7.72 -3.06 33.66
CA GLN A 63 -8.60 -1.90 33.54
C GLN A 63 -9.86 -2.10 34.38
N GLU A 64 -10.15 -1.12 35.24
CA GLU A 64 -11.34 -1.04 36.08
C GLU A 64 -12.21 0.18 35.70
N ARG A 65 -13.42 0.25 36.27
CA ARG A 65 -14.38 1.32 35.98
C ARG A 65 -13.77 2.70 36.24
N GLY A 66 -13.85 3.57 35.24
CA GLY A 66 -13.29 4.92 35.26
C GLY A 66 -11.93 5.03 34.56
N ASP A 67 -11.24 3.91 34.33
CA ASP A 67 -9.95 3.92 33.66
C ASP A 67 -10.10 4.21 32.16
N LEU A 68 -9.24 5.12 31.69
CA LEU A 68 -9.02 5.37 30.27
C LEU A 68 -7.70 4.72 29.84
N VAL A 69 -7.78 3.70 28.99
CA VAL A 69 -6.62 3.08 28.36
C VAL A 69 -6.37 3.75 27.01
N VAL A 70 -5.17 4.31 26.85
CA VAL A 70 -4.69 4.92 25.60
C VAL A 70 -3.68 3.97 24.95
N LEU A 71 -4.07 3.38 23.84
CA LEU A 71 -3.23 2.47 23.06
C LEU A 71 -2.34 3.26 22.12
N PRO A 72 -1.01 3.09 22.21
CA PRO A 72 -0.08 3.78 21.32
C PRO A 72 -0.25 3.28 19.88
N PRO A 73 0.00 4.14 18.88
CA PRO A 73 -0.04 3.72 17.49
C PRO A 73 1.00 2.62 17.24
N ARG A 74 0.66 1.63 16.41
CA ARG A 74 1.51 0.48 15.99
C ARG A 74 1.81 -0.56 17.07
N GLY A 75 1.52 -0.29 18.33
CA GLY A 75 1.60 -1.30 19.39
C GLY A 75 0.56 -2.40 19.14
N TYR A 76 1.00 -3.66 19.20
CA TYR A 76 0.08 -4.78 19.28
C TYR A 76 -0.63 -4.75 20.63
N HIS A 77 -1.92 -5.05 20.62
CA HIS A 77 -2.74 -5.15 21.82
C HIS A 77 -3.76 -6.28 21.69
N GLN A 78 -4.02 -6.95 22.79
CA GLN A 78 -5.12 -7.90 22.95
C GLN A 78 -5.77 -7.69 24.32
N ARG A 79 -7.03 -8.12 24.45
CA ARG A 79 -7.82 -7.95 25.67
C ARG A 79 -8.51 -9.23 26.09
N SER A 80 -8.63 -9.42 27.39
CA SER A 80 -9.38 -10.51 28.01
C SER A 80 -10.40 -9.92 28.97
N PHE A 81 -11.64 -10.38 28.91
CA PHE A 81 -12.73 -9.87 29.74
C PHE A 81 -13.00 -10.83 30.89
N LYS A 82 -13.18 -10.27 32.08
CA LYS A 82 -13.68 -10.98 33.26
C LYS A 82 -15.01 -10.35 33.65
N GLY A 83 -16.08 -11.13 33.61
CA GLY A 83 -17.45 -10.64 33.83
C GLY A 83 -17.95 -9.70 32.73
N THR A 84 -19.05 -9.00 33.00
CA THR A 84 -19.70 -8.10 32.04
C THR A 84 -19.22 -6.66 32.22
N THR A 85 -18.78 -6.05 31.12
CA THR A 85 -18.29 -4.66 31.06
C THR A 85 -18.94 -3.91 29.90
N ALA A 86 -19.06 -2.59 30.02
CA ALA A 86 -19.41 -1.70 28.92
C ALA A 86 -18.42 -0.52 28.84
N SER A 87 -17.89 -0.27 27.64
CA SER A 87 -16.83 0.70 27.38
C SER A 87 -17.17 1.60 26.21
N PHE A 88 -16.73 2.86 26.25
CA PHE A 88 -16.65 3.71 25.06
C PHE A 88 -15.29 3.54 24.38
N TYR A 89 -15.30 3.51 23.05
CA TYR A 89 -14.10 3.42 22.23
C TYR A 89 -14.12 4.46 21.11
N TRP A 90 -12.98 5.13 20.91
CA TRP A 90 -12.74 5.96 19.75
C TRP A 90 -11.27 5.92 19.33
N SER A 91 -10.99 6.33 18.11
CA SER A 91 -9.62 6.43 17.59
C SER A 91 -9.26 7.87 17.28
N ARG A 92 -7.97 8.21 17.44
CA ARG A 92 -7.41 9.49 17.00
C ARG A 92 -6.29 9.24 15.99
N LEU A 93 -6.40 9.89 14.83
CA LEU A 93 -5.35 9.89 13.82
C LEU A 93 -4.67 11.26 13.81
N THR A 94 -3.40 11.30 14.20
CA THR A 94 -2.56 12.50 14.07
C THR A 94 -1.97 12.59 12.66
N ILE A 95 -1.40 13.75 12.29
CA ILE A 95 -0.70 13.89 11.00
C ILE A 95 0.49 12.92 10.91
N GLU A 96 1.22 12.72 12.01
CA GLU A 96 2.28 11.70 12.08
C GLU A 96 1.72 10.28 11.86
N GLY A 97 0.59 9.96 12.50
CA GLY A 97 -0.11 8.69 12.30
C GLY A 97 -0.59 8.49 10.85
N LEU A 98 -1.01 9.57 10.19
CA LEU A 98 -1.41 9.60 8.78
C LEU A 98 -0.20 9.40 7.85
N ARG A 99 0.94 10.05 8.13
CA ARG A 99 2.21 9.83 7.41
C ARG A 99 2.60 8.36 7.43
N TYR A 100 2.62 7.75 8.62
CA TYR A 100 2.91 6.32 8.74
C TYR A 100 1.89 5.46 7.99
N ALA A 101 0.60 5.82 8.07
CA ALA A 101 -0.46 5.07 7.40
C ALA A 101 -0.27 5.05 5.88
N VAL A 102 0.01 6.20 5.27
CA VAL A 102 0.20 6.31 3.82
C VAL A 102 1.56 5.76 3.38
N PHE A 103 2.63 6.04 4.12
CA PHE A 103 3.98 5.64 3.71
C PHE A 103 4.25 4.15 3.91
N TYR A 104 3.65 3.50 4.91
CA TYR A 104 4.03 2.15 5.31
C TYR A 104 2.83 1.22 5.52
N ASP A 105 1.86 1.60 6.36
CA ASP A 105 0.76 0.70 6.76
C ASP A 105 -0.09 0.28 5.57
N PHE A 106 -0.37 1.20 4.64
CA PHE A 106 -1.16 0.94 3.43
C PHE A 106 -0.54 -0.18 2.59
N TYR A 107 0.75 -0.09 2.29
CA TYR A 107 1.45 -1.08 1.47
C TYR A 107 1.59 -2.43 2.19
N LYS A 108 1.88 -2.42 3.49
CA LYS A 108 1.90 -3.64 4.31
C LYS A 108 0.55 -4.35 4.28
N ARG A 109 -0.53 -3.62 4.57
CA ARG A 109 -1.91 -4.13 4.55
C ARG A 109 -2.30 -4.67 3.17
N GLN A 110 -1.92 -3.97 2.11
CA GLN A 110 -2.19 -4.40 0.75
C GLN A 110 -1.50 -5.73 0.39
N ARG A 111 -0.26 -5.94 0.81
CA ARG A 111 0.43 -7.22 0.58
C ARG A 111 -0.24 -8.36 1.33
N LEU A 112 -0.67 -8.10 2.57
CA LEU A 112 -1.36 -9.04 3.46
C LEU A 112 -2.86 -9.19 3.21
N CYS A 113 -3.43 -8.49 2.21
CA CYS A 113 -4.87 -8.44 1.95
C CYS A 113 -5.74 -8.08 3.16
N LEU A 114 -5.22 -7.20 4.03
CA LEU A 114 -5.97 -6.70 5.17
C LEU A 114 -6.73 -5.43 4.75
N PRO A 115 -8.07 -5.43 4.75
CA PRO A 115 -8.86 -4.27 4.36
C PRO A 115 -8.45 -3.00 5.13
N ALA A 116 -8.48 -1.87 4.43
CA ALA A 116 -8.32 -0.59 5.08
C ALA A 116 -9.59 -0.28 5.90
N VAL A 117 -9.41 0.06 7.18
CA VAL A 117 -10.54 0.45 8.06
C VAL A 117 -11.02 1.87 7.72
N HIS A 118 -10.13 2.72 7.20
CA HIS A 118 -10.41 4.11 6.85
C HIS A 118 -9.85 4.44 5.46
N PRO A 119 -10.52 5.32 4.70
CA PRO A 119 -10.02 5.81 3.42
C PRO A 119 -8.92 6.86 3.65
N VAL A 120 -7.72 6.40 4.01
CA VAL A 120 -6.59 7.25 4.42
C VAL A 120 -6.09 8.18 3.32
N LYS A 121 -6.25 7.81 2.04
CA LYS A 121 -5.84 8.66 0.92
C LYS A 121 -6.82 9.83 0.76
N GLN A 122 -8.12 9.54 0.80
CA GLN A 122 -9.16 10.57 0.84
C GLN A 122 -9.01 11.49 2.03
N LEU A 123 -8.86 10.92 3.22
CA LEU A 123 -8.72 11.69 4.45
C LEU A 123 -7.50 12.62 4.41
N ALA A 124 -6.37 12.16 3.85
CA ALA A 124 -5.19 13.01 3.71
C ALA A 124 -5.44 14.23 2.80
N TYR A 125 -6.10 14.02 1.67
CA TYR A 125 -6.43 15.10 0.75
C TYR A 125 -7.43 16.09 1.37
N ASP A 126 -8.48 15.59 2.02
CA ASP A 126 -9.50 16.43 2.64
C ASP A 126 -8.94 17.25 3.81
N ILE A 127 -8.05 16.67 4.62
CA ILE A 127 -7.36 17.39 5.70
C ILE A 127 -6.47 18.51 5.12
N LEU A 128 -5.74 18.24 4.03
CA LEU A 128 -4.92 19.28 3.37
C LEU A 128 -5.78 20.45 2.91
N CYS A 129 -6.89 20.17 2.22
CA CYS A 129 -7.82 21.20 1.74
C CYS A 129 -8.46 21.98 2.91
N SER A 130 -8.93 21.29 3.96
CA SER A 130 -9.53 21.93 5.13
C SER A 130 -8.53 22.84 5.86
N ARG A 131 -7.30 22.36 6.11
CA ARG A 131 -6.26 23.16 6.77
C ARG A 131 -5.84 24.36 5.95
N PHE A 132 -5.82 24.21 4.62
CA PHE A 132 -5.55 25.33 3.74
C PHE A 132 -6.66 26.39 3.76
N ALA A 133 -7.93 25.97 3.74
CA ALA A 133 -9.06 26.89 3.85
C ALA A 133 -9.04 27.65 5.18
N GLU A 134 -8.74 26.97 6.30
CA GLU A 134 -8.55 27.60 7.61
C GLU A 134 -7.46 28.68 7.57
N LEU A 135 -6.33 28.41 6.90
CA LEU A 135 -5.24 29.36 6.71
C LEU A 135 -5.64 30.57 5.86
N GLU A 136 -6.40 30.38 4.78
CA GLU A 136 -6.89 31.48 3.93
C GLU A 136 -7.80 32.44 4.72
N THR A 137 -8.54 31.93 5.71
CA THR A 137 -9.45 32.72 6.56
C THR A 137 -8.81 33.25 7.85
N SER A 138 -7.58 32.83 8.17
CA SER A 138 -6.96 33.13 9.45
C SER A 138 -6.33 34.53 9.48
N GLU A 139 -6.76 35.35 10.45
CA GLU A 139 -6.14 36.65 10.74
C GLU A 139 -4.76 36.50 11.40
N THR A 140 -4.50 35.38 12.09
CA THR A 140 -3.26 35.14 12.83
C THR A 140 -2.09 34.71 11.94
N GLY A 141 -2.36 34.45 10.65
CA GLY A 141 -1.36 34.10 9.66
C GLY A 141 -0.71 32.73 9.87
N LEU A 142 0.37 32.47 9.14
CA LEU A 142 1.06 31.17 9.16
C LEU A 142 1.92 31.01 10.43
N THR A 143 1.47 30.18 11.37
CA THR A 143 2.30 29.80 12.53
C THR A 143 3.35 28.76 12.17
N ARG A 144 4.42 28.63 12.98
CA ARG A 144 5.43 27.57 12.80
C ARG A 144 4.83 26.18 12.87
N THR A 145 3.89 25.94 13.79
CA THR A 145 3.21 24.64 13.94
C THR A 145 2.42 24.29 12.69
N THR A 146 1.57 25.22 12.25
CA THR A 146 0.78 25.04 11.03
C THR A 146 1.65 24.84 9.80
N ALA A 147 2.81 25.52 9.73
CA ALA A 147 3.74 25.33 8.63
C ALA A 147 4.36 23.91 8.60
N VAL A 148 4.70 23.35 9.76
CA VAL A 148 5.18 21.97 9.86
C VAL A 148 4.07 21.00 9.43
N GLU A 149 2.85 21.20 9.90
CA GLU A 149 1.69 20.36 9.56
C GLU A 149 1.39 20.40 8.05
N MET A 150 1.34 21.58 7.44
CA MET A 150 1.10 21.75 6.01
C MET A 150 2.17 21.09 5.15
N ARG A 151 3.45 21.25 5.51
CA ARG A 151 4.56 20.54 4.85
C ARG A 151 4.36 19.03 4.94
N GLN A 152 4.02 18.52 6.12
CA GLN A 152 3.82 17.10 6.33
C GLN A 152 2.63 16.55 5.53
N LEU A 153 1.52 17.31 5.43
CA LEU A 153 0.35 16.95 4.64
C LEU A 153 0.63 16.99 3.14
N LEU A 154 1.35 18.00 2.66
CA LEU A 154 1.80 18.07 1.26
C LEU A 154 2.67 16.87 0.90
N GLU A 155 3.64 16.50 1.75
CA GLU A 155 4.45 15.29 1.53
C GLU A 155 3.60 14.01 1.42
N VAL A 156 2.53 13.89 2.21
CA VAL A 156 1.60 12.76 2.15
C VAL A 156 0.78 12.77 0.87
N VAL A 157 0.20 13.91 0.49
CA VAL A 157 -0.60 14.04 -0.74
C VAL A 157 0.28 13.83 -1.97
N ASP A 158 1.50 14.33 -1.97
CA ASP A 158 2.48 14.12 -3.04
C ASP A 158 2.80 12.64 -3.26
N GLU A 159 2.90 11.88 -2.18
CA GLU A 159 3.07 10.44 -2.24
C GLU A 159 1.86 9.75 -2.88
N ILE A 160 0.65 10.13 -2.48
CA ILE A 160 -0.59 9.59 -3.05
C ILE A 160 -0.66 9.89 -4.55
N LEU A 161 -0.43 11.15 -4.94
CA LEU A 161 -0.46 11.56 -6.34
C LEU A 161 0.64 10.88 -7.16
N ARG A 162 1.83 10.62 -6.61
CA ARG A 162 2.90 9.88 -7.31
C ARG A 162 2.48 8.45 -7.68
N VAL A 163 1.68 7.80 -6.84
CA VAL A 163 1.19 6.44 -7.08
C VAL A 163 -0.01 6.43 -8.03
N GLU A 164 -0.89 7.43 -7.90
CA GLU A 164 -2.23 7.40 -8.50
C GLU A 164 -2.38 8.25 -9.78
N ALA A 165 -1.70 9.40 -9.92
CA ALA A 165 -1.99 10.41 -10.95
C ALA A 165 -1.59 9.99 -12.37
N TYR A 166 -2.45 10.04 -13.40
CA TYR A 166 -2.03 9.82 -14.81
C TYR A 166 -1.73 11.16 -15.45
N THR A 167 -0.86 11.19 -16.46
CA THR A 167 -0.71 12.40 -17.28
C THR A 167 -1.75 12.49 -18.40
N ASN A 168 -2.31 11.38 -18.89
CA ASN A 168 -3.22 11.37 -20.07
C ASN A 168 -4.64 10.90 -19.70
N GLU A 169 -5.30 11.60 -18.78
CA GLU A 169 -6.59 11.16 -18.22
C GLU A 169 -7.77 11.16 -19.19
N GLU A 170 -7.68 11.93 -20.26
CA GLU A 170 -8.77 12.14 -21.23
C GLU A 170 -9.16 10.83 -21.93
N ASP A 171 -8.21 9.90 -22.08
CA ASP A 171 -8.42 8.61 -22.72
C ASP A 171 -9.00 7.54 -21.77
N ILE A 172 -9.04 7.79 -20.45
CA ILE A 172 -9.54 6.82 -19.47
C ILE A 172 -11.04 7.05 -19.21
N PRO A 173 -11.90 6.04 -19.47
CA PRO A 173 -13.33 6.16 -19.24
C PRO A 173 -13.65 6.35 -17.76
N ASN A 174 -14.68 7.14 -17.47
CA ASN A 174 -15.21 7.27 -16.12
C ASN A 174 -15.87 5.95 -15.69
N PHE A 175 -15.59 5.49 -14.47
CA PHE A 175 -16.22 4.30 -13.89
C PHE A 175 -17.72 4.50 -13.59
N GLY A 176 -18.16 5.76 -13.51
CA GLY A 176 -19.52 6.17 -13.16
C GLY A 176 -19.58 6.83 -11.77
N ASN A 177 -20.63 7.59 -11.51
CA ASN A 177 -20.87 8.20 -10.19
C ASN A 177 -21.28 7.12 -9.18
N THR A 178 -20.33 6.66 -8.37
CA THR A 178 -20.60 5.81 -7.21
C THR A 178 -20.52 6.65 -5.93
N ALA A 179 -21.56 6.64 -5.10
CA ALA A 179 -21.58 7.37 -3.82
C ALA A 179 -20.49 6.89 -2.83
N ILE A 180 -19.99 5.67 -3.04
CA ILE A 180 -18.93 5.06 -2.24
C ILE A 180 -17.81 4.62 -3.19
N ALA A 181 -16.57 5.02 -2.90
CA ALA A 181 -15.43 4.55 -3.67
C ALA A 181 -15.27 3.03 -3.50
N PRO A 182 -15.15 2.26 -4.59
CA PRO A 182 -14.97 0.81 -4.50
C PRO A 182 -13.66 0.43 -3.79
N SER A 183 -13.66 -0.71 -3.11
CA SER A 183 -12.45 -1.34 -2.58
C SER A 183 -11.86 -2.33 -3.58
N CYS A 184 -10.55 -2.58 -3.48
CA CYS A 184 -9.88 -3.58 -4.30
C CYS A 184 -10.37 -4.99 -3.95
N ALA A 185 -10.85 -5.74 -4.94
CA ALA A 185 -11.32 -7.12 -4.78
C ALA A 185 -10.20 -8.09 -4.36
N PHE A 186 -8.93 -7.78 -4.61
CA PHE A 186 -7.81 -8.60 -4.16
C PHE A 186 -7.42 -8.28 -2.72
N CYS A 187 -7.02 -7.02 -2.45
CA CYS A 187 -6.39 -6.66 -1.17
C CYS A 187 -7.31 -5.92 -0.19
N GLY A 188 -8.50 -5.48 -0.61
CA GLY A 188 -9.41 -4.66 0.20
C GLY A 188 -8.95 -3.23 0.43
N GLY A 189 -7.87 -2.82 -0.21
CA GLY A 189 -7.35 -1.46 -0.12
C GLY A 189 -8.29 -0.43 -0.76
N GLU A 190 -8.24 0.78 -0.23
CA GLU A 190 -8.91 1.95 -0.79
C GLU A 190 -8.43 2.21 -2.22
N VAL A 191 -9.40 2.37 -3.12
CA VAL A 191 -9.16 2.84 -4.48
C VAL A 191 -9.43 4.33 -4.53
N PHE A 192 -8.37 5.11 -4.74
CA PHE A 192 -8.47 6.56 -4.66
C PHE A 192 -8.93 7.16 -5.97
N GLN A 193 -8.15 7.00 -7.05
CA GLN A 193 -8.44 7.70 -8.30
C GLN A 193 -8.71 6.79 -9.49
N LYS A 194 -7.99 5.67 -9.61
CA LYS A 194 -8.13 4.70 -10.71
C LYS A 194 -8.46 3.32 -10.23
N ILE A 195 -9.25 2.63 -11.02
CA ILE A 195 -9.57 1.23 -10.81
C ILE A 195 -9.41 0.43 -12.10
N PHE A 196 -8.99 -0.81 -11.98
CA PHE A 196 -8.94 -1.76 -13.08
C PHE A 196 -10.13 -2.68 -12.93
N SER A 197 -11.01 -2.74 -13.91
CA SER A 197 -12.24 -3.54 -13.82
C SER A 197 -12.38 -4.50 -14.99
N CYS A 198 -12.88 -5.70 -14.71
CA CYS A 198 -13.15 -6.72 -15.72
C CYS A 198 -14.47 -6.42 -16.45
N LYS A 199 -14.41 -6.16 -17.76
CA LYS A 199 -15.62 -5.81 -18.53
C LYS A 199 -16.54 -6.98 -18.89
N ASN A 200 -16.02 -8.19 -19.16
CA ASN A 200 -16.80 -9.13 -19.99
C ASN A 200 -16.74 -10.65 -19.65
N ARG A 201 -15.85 -11.14 -18.77
CA ARG A 201 -15.60 -12.60 -18.69
C ARG A 201 -15.83 -13.27 -17.34
N CYS A 202 -15.45 -12.63 -16.24
CA CYS A 202 -15.57 -13.26 -14.91
C CYS A 202 -16.97 -13.18 -14.28
N LEU A 203 -17.94 -12.64 -15.04
CA LEU A 203 -19.32 -12.37 -14.61
C LEU A 203 -20.36 -13.28 -15.26
N LYS A 204 -19.95 -14.13 -16.22
CA LYS A 204 -20.88 -14.85 -17.11
C LYS A 204 -21.76 -15.90 -16.44
N ASP A 205 -21.55 -16.19 -15.16
CA ASP A 205 -22.24 -17.26 -14.43
C ASP A 205 -23.32 -16.79 -13.44
N LYS A 206 -23.86 -15.57 -13.57
CA LYS A 206 -24.99 -15.14 -12.72
C LYS A 206 -26.23 -14.74 -13.52
N THR A 207 -27.26 -15.54 -13.26
CA THR A 207 -28.70 -15.33 -13.45
C THR A 207 -29.14 -13.88 -13.27
N VAL A 208 -30.18 -13.51 -14.02
CA VAL A 208 -30.99 -12.27 -13.93
C VAL A 208 -31.00 -11.69 -12.50
N GLY A 209 -30.34 -10.55 -12.29
CA GLY A 209 -30.32 -9.83 -10.99
C GLY A 209 -28.95 -9.43 -10.44
N SER A 210 -27.84 -9.59 -11.19
CA SER A 210 -26.50 -9.21 -10.73
C SER A 210 -26.38 -7.70 -10.42
N THR A 211 -25.82 -7.37 -9.25
CA THR A 211 -25.59 -5.99 -8.81
C THR A 211 -24.21 -5.50 -9.28
N PRO A 212 -23.93 -4.18 -9.31
CA PRO A 212 -22.61 -3.64 -9.66
C PRO A 212 -21.44 -4.18 -8.81
N MET A 213 -21.72 -4.83 -7.68
CA MET A 213 -20.72 -5.46 -6.80
C MET A 213 -20.15 -6.79 -7.32
N ASP A 214 -20.72 -7.37 -8.36
CA ASP A 214 -20.21 -8.63 -8.92
C ASP A 214 -18.93 -8.43 -9.77
N VAL A 215 -18.59 -7.18 -10.13
CA VAL A 215 -17.47 -6.85 -11.01
C VAL A 215 -16.13 -6.88 -10.26
N VAL A 216 -15.24 -7.80 -10.66
CA VAL A 216 -13.87 -7.88 -10.11
C VAL A 216 -13.11 -6.61 -10.46
N SER A 217 -12.75 -5.86 -9.41
CA SER A 217 -12.10 -4.56 -9.53
C SER A 217 -10.79 -4.55 -8.73
N ILE A 218 -9.69 -4.10 -9.33
CA ILE A 218 -8.33 -4.19 -8.79
C ILE A 218 -7.73 -2.79 -8.71
N CYS A 219 -7.06 -2.47 -7.59
CA CYS A 219 -6.37 -1.19 -7.46
C CYS A 219 -5.04 -1.16 -8.25
N PRO A 220 -4.50 0.03 -8.58
CA PRO A 220 -3.29 0.16 -9.37
C PRO A 220 -2.08 -0.57 -8.79
N SER A 221 -1.91 -0.50 -7.47
CA SER A 221 -0.79 -1.16 -6.80
C SER A 221 -0.90 -2.69 -6.79
N CYS A 222 -2.11 -3.28 -6.82
CA CYS A 222 -2.25 -4.72 -7.04
C CYS A 222 -2.02 -5.10 -8.51
N TYR A 223 -2.51 -4.27 -9.44
CA TYR A 223 -2.37 -4.53 -10.87
C TYR A 223 -0.90 -4.54 -11.31
N VAL A 224 -0.09 -3.61 -10.80
CA VAL A 224 1.36 -3.53 -11.11
C VAL A 224 2.18 -4.68 -10.49
N ASP A 225 1.64 -5.32 -9.44
CA ASP A 225 2.16 -6.58 -8.89
C ASP A 225 1.74 -7.78 -9.75
N GLY A 226 0.99 -7.59 -10.84
CA GLY A 226 0.51 -8.66 -11.70
C GLY A 226 -0.78 -9.32 -11.23
N ARG A 227 -1.45 -8.78 -10.19
CA ARG A 227 -2.73 -9.31 -9.69
C ARG A 227 -3.88 -8.85 -10.59
N THR A 228 -4.77 -9.76 -11.00
CA THR A 228 -5.85 -9.48 -11.96
C THR A 228 -7.13 -10.26 -11.64
N CYS A 229 -8.18 -10.15 -12.46
CA CYS A 229 -9.26 -11.16 -12.55
C CYS A 229 -8.70 -12.52 -12.97
N LEU A 230 -9.48 -13.60 -12.81
CA LEU A 230 -9.20 -14.92 -13.41
C LEU A 230 -8.98 -14.87 -14.92
N CYS A 231 -9.67 -13.96 -15.60
CA CYS A 231 -9.54 -13.75 -17.03
C CYS A 231 -8.24 -13.07 -17.48
N GLY A 232 -7.51 -12.43 -16.56
CA GLY A 232 -6.35 -11.57 -16.85
C GLY A 232 -6.63 -10.29 -17.65
N GLU A 233 -7.87 -10.04 -18.07
CA GLU A 233 -8.25 -8.87 -18.85
C GLU A 233 -8.91 -7.83 -17.95
N MET A 234 -8.19 -6.73 -17.73
CA MET A 234 -8.66 -5.61 -16.94
C MET A 234 -8.64 -4.34 -17.78
N THR A 235 -9.66 -3.51 -17.66
CA THR A 235 -9.70 -2.19 -18.27
C THR A 235 -9.55 -1.10 -17.20
N PRO A 236 -8.69 -0.09 -17.39
CA PRO A 236 -8.62 1.03 -16.47
C PRO A 236 -9.88 1.90 -16.57
N PHE A 237 -10.33 2.38 -15.43
CA PHE A 237 -11.37 3.37 -15.29
C PHE A 237 -10.97 4.42 -14.25
N ARG A 238 -11.48 5.62 -14.45
CA ARG A 238 -11.28 6.76 -13.58
C ARG A 238 -12.48 6.89 -12.63
N LEU A 239 -12.22 6.94 -11.33
CA LEU A 239 -13.24 7.22 -10.31
C LEU A 239 -13.48 8.72 -10.14
N ARG A 240 -12.41 9.52 -10.29
CA ARG A 240 -12.46 10.97 -10.12
C ARG A 240 -11.39 11.66 -10.98
N PRO A 241 -11.60 12.91 -11.42
CA PRO A 241 -10.58 13.66 -12.15
C PRO A 241 -9.39 13.99 -11.23
N ILE A 242 -8.16 13.71 -11.66
CA ILE A 242 -6.96 14.09 -10.90
C ILE A 242 -6.65 15.58 -11.07
N SER A 243 -7.01 16.17 -12.21
CA SER A 243 -6.61 17.54 -12.56
C SER A 243 -7.03 18.58 -11.50
N PRO A 244 -8.27 18.57 -10.97
CA PRO A 244 -8.63 19.44 -9.85
C PRO A 244 -7.77 19.21 -8.62
N MET A 245 -7.41 17.97 -8.33
CA MET A 245 -6.61 17.61 -7.15
C MET A 245 -5.17 18.10 -7.25
N VAL A 246 -4.55 17.92 -8.43
CA VAL A 246 -3.21 18.43 -8.73
C VAL A 246 -3.22 19.96 -8.69
N THR A 247 -4.21 20.59 -9.32
CA THR A 247 -4.36 22.05 -9.34
C THR A 247 -4.53 22.62 -7.93
N SER A 248 -5.42 22.04 -7.12
CA SER A 248 -5.59 22.42 -5.71
C SER A 248 -4.28 22.25 -4.95
N ARG A 249 -3.62 21.10 -5.07
CA ARG A 249 -2.33 20.83 -4.43
C ARG A 249 -1.27 21.86 -4.84
N ASP A 250 -1.17 22.19 -6.13
CA ASP A 250 -0.16 23.12 -6.65
C ASP A 250 -0.42 24.55 -6.18
N LYS A 251 -1.69 24.98 -6.17
CA LYS A 251 -2.11 26.26 -5.58
C LYS A 251 -1.69 26.33 -4.11
N ILE A 252 -2.01 25.28 -3.33
CA ILE A 252 -1.68 25.20 -1.90
C ILE A 252 -0.16 25.27 -1.70
N ALA A 253 0.59 24.47 -2.46
CA ALA A 253 2.05 24.45 -2.38
C ALA A 253 2.68 25.80 -2.72
N ALA A 254 2.18 26.49 -3.76
CA ALA A 254 2.67 27.80 -4.17
C ALA A 254 2.43 28.86 -3.09
N ILE A 255 1.21 28.93 -2.54
CA ILE A 255 0.84 29.88 -1.48
C ILE A 255 1.63 29.59 -0.20
N PHE A 256 1.77 28.31 0.16
CA PHE A 256 2.56 27.90 1.30
C PHE A 256 4.06 28.24 1.14
N LEU A 257 4.62 28.02 -0.05
CA LEU A 257 6.01 28.39 -0.37
C LEU A 257 6.23 29.90 -0.29
N ALA A 258 5.30 30.69 -0.85
CA ALA A 258 5.36 32.15 -0.77
C ALA A 258 5.35 32.63 0.69
N ALA A 259 4.47 32.06 1.53
CA ALA A 259 4.41 32.36 2.96
C ALA A 259 5.71 31.97 3.70
N LEU A 260 6.35 30.84 3.36
CA LEU A 260 7.63 30.43 3.95
C LEU A 260 8.81 31.32 3.55
N LEU A 261 8.85 31.80 2.31
CA LEU A 261 9.90 32.70 1.82
C LEU A 261 9.86 34.05 2.54
N LEU A 262 8.67 34.53 2.89
CA LEU A 262 8.48 35.70 3.75
C LEU A 262 8.94 35.45 5.20
N CYS A 263 9.06 34.20 5.63
CA CYS A 263 9.43 33.79 7.00
C CYS A 263 10.84 33.16 7.14
N SER A 264 11.73 33.30 6.14
CA SER A 264 13.12 32.79 6.19
C SER A 264 13.29 31.27 6.39
N ALA A 265 12.37 30.45 5.88
CA ALA A 265 12.46 28.99 5.98
C ALA A 265 12.85 28.32 4.63
N ARG A 266 13.67 27.26 4.69
CA ARG A 266 14.16 26.50 3.52
C ARG A 266 13.04 26.11 2.55
N ALA A 267 13.27 26.42 1.27
CA ALA A 267 12.41 26.10 0.13
C ALA A 267 12.11 24.59 0.05
N MET A 268 10.86 24.25 -0.30
CA MET A 268 10.51 22.88 -0.67
C MET A 268 10.79 22.67 -2.16
N ASN A 269 11.31 21.50 -2.51
CA ASN A 269 11.43 21.09 -3.90
C ASN A 269 10.03 20.84 -4.47
N SER A 270 9.72 21.42 -5.63
CA SER A 270 8.49 21.10 -6.34
C SER A 270 8.50 19.64 -6.77
N VAL A 271 7.40 18.94 -6.54
CA VAL A 271 7.19 17.61 -7.11
C VAL A 271 6.93 17.80 -8.60
N ARG A 272 7.96 17.56 -9.42
CA ARG A 272 7.72 17.24 -10.83
C ARG A 272 7.07 15.87 -10.86
N THR A 273 5.80 15.81 -11.27
CA THR A 273 4.95 14.61 -11.38
C THR A 273 5.37 13.67 -12.53
N ASN A 274 6.58 13.80 -13.07
CA ASN A 274 7.02 13.11 -14.29
C ASN A 274 7.23 11.59 -14.15
N GLN A 275 6.95 10.99 -13.00
CA GLN A 275 7.11 9.56 -12.75
C GLN A 275 5.90 9.03 -12.00
N SER A 276 4.80 8.89 -12.72
CA SER A 276 3.63 8.19 -12.21
C SER A 276 3.69 6.71 -12.55
N PHE A 277 3.48 5.86 -11.54
CA PHE A 277 3.35 4.42 -11.69
C PHE A 277 2.16 3.99 -12.58
N SER A 278 1.28 4.92 -12.94
CA SER A 278 0.16 4.65 -13.84
C SER A 278 0.49 4.64 -15.34
N HIS A 279 1.75 4.80 -15.75
CA HIS A 279 2.15 4.43 -17.13
C HIS A 279 2.27 2.92 -17.37
N CYS A 280 2.21 2.10 -16.31
CA CYS A 280 2.26 0.64 -16.40
C CYS A 280 1.00 0.00 -17.03
N ILE A 281 0.08 0.79 -17.59
CA ILE A 281 -1.35 0.48 -17.74
C ILE A 281 -1.72 -0.09 -19.11
N GLU A 282 -0.89 0.11 -20.13
CA GLU A 282 -1.28 -0.18 -21.52
C GLU A 282 -0.73 -1.50 -22.07
N HIS A 283 -0.06 -2.31 -21.25
CA HIS A 283 0.50 -3.58 -21.74
C HIS A 283 -0.45 -4.74 -21.51
N PRO A 284 -1.05 -5.32 -22.58
CA PRO A 284 -1.89 -6.50 -22.44
C PRO A 284 -1.07 -7.67 -21.88
N PHE A 285 -1.65 -8.40 -20.92
CA PHE A 285 -1.16 -9.68 -20.40
C PHE A 285 -1.28 -10.82 -21.45
N GLN A 286 -0.72 -10.58 -22.64
CA GLN A 286 -0.76 -11.48 -23.78
C GLN A 286 0.65 -11.66 -24.33
N GLY A 287 1.06 -12.90 -24.51
CA GLY A 287 2.25 -13.24 -25.29
C GLY A 287 2.90 -14.56 -24.92
N ALA A 288 3.86 -14.96 -25.76
CA ALA A 288 4.49 -16.26 -25.70
C ALA A 288 5.27 -16.48 -24.39
N VAL A 289 5.36 -17.74 -24.00
CA VAL A 289 6.21 -18.19 -22.90
C VAL A 289 7.67 -17.97 -23.29
N ARG A 290 8.46 -17.40 -22.38
CA ARG A 290 9.91 -17.20 -22.55
C ARG A 290 10.65 -17.68 -21.32
N THR A 291 11.94 -17.94 -21.49
CA THR A 291 12.80 -18.43 -20.41
C THR A 291 13.34 -17.25 -19.60
N CYS A 292 13.06 -17.26 -18.30
CA CYS A 292 13.77 -16.45 -17.33
C CYS A 292 15.17 -17.04 -17.12
N SER A 293 16.19 -16.24 -17.42
CA SER A 293 17.61 -16.61 -17.29
C SER A 293 18.18 -16.19 -15.94
N THR A 294 18.78 -17.13 -15.22
CA THR A 294 19.53 -16.89 -13.97
C THR A 294 21.02 -17.17 -14.17
N ARG A 295 21.88 -16.55 -13.37
CA ARG A 295 23.30 -16.94 -13.34
C ARG A 295 23.43 -18.35 -12.74
N LYS A 296 24.36 -19.15 -13.27
CA LYS A 296 24.69 -20.47 -12.72
C LYS A 296 24.95 -20.36 -11.21
N GLY A 297 24.13 -21.05 -10.40
CA GLY A 297 24.35 -21.24 -8.96
C GLY A 297 23.46 -20.43 -8.01
N GLN A 298 22.58 -19.52 -8.48
CA GLN A 298 21.72 -18.72 -7.57
C GLN A 298 20.23 -19.08 -7.58
N GLN A 299 19.63 -19.41 -8.73
CA GLN A 299 18.26 -19.98 -8.87
C GLN A 299 18.14 -20.74 -10.21
N ARG A 300 17.12 -21.59 -10.39
CA ARG A 300 16.90 -22.33 -11.66
C ARG A 300 16.19 -21.45 -12.69
N SER A 301 16.70 -21.44 -13.92
CA SER A 301 15.97 -20.88 -15.06
C SER A 301 14.60 -21.56 -15.19
N HIS A 302 13.56 -20.78 -15.50
CA HIS A 302 12.19 -21.29 -15.64
C HIS A 302 11.47 -20.62 -16.79
N GLN A 303 10.36 -21.22 -17.21
CA GLN A 303 9.47 -20.64 -18.19
C GLN A 303 8.43 -19.74 -17.51
N THR A 304 8.20 -18.56 -18.06
CA THR A 304 7.16 -17.64 -17.60
C THR A 304 6.63 -16.83 -18.78
N HIS A 305 5.51 -16.12 -18.58
CA HIS A 305 4.94 -15.29 -19.63
C HIS A 305 5.79 -14.05 -19.90
N CYS A 306 5.82 -13.59 -21.15
CA CYS A 306 6.62 -12.44 -21.54
C CYS A 306 6.27 -11.14 -20.80
N TYR A 307 5.01 -10.96 -20.37
CA TYR A 307 4.60 -9.78 -19.59
C TYR A 307 5.25 -9.74 -18.20
N ALA A 308 5.67 -10.90 -17.68
CA ALA A 308 6.31 -11.02 -16.38
C ALA A 308 7.83 -10.87 -16.48
N LEU A 309 8.38 -10.62 -17.67
CA LEU A 309 9.82 -10.58 -17.97
C LEU A 309 10.25 -9.21 -18.49
N LEU A 310 11.43 -8.77 -18.08
CA LEU A 310 12.16 -7.70 -18.76
C LEU A 310 13.45 -8.25 -19.36
N ASN A 311 13.75 -7.81 -20.59
CA ASN A 311 14.96 -8.18 -21.30
C ASN A 311 15.96 -7.02 -21.29
N CYS A 312 17.19 -7.27 -20.86
CA CYS A 312 18.27 -6.30 -21.01
C CYS A 312 19.23 -6.77 -22.10
N LYS A 313 19.28 -6.02 -23.22
CA LYS A 313 20.19 -6.32 -24.34
C LYS A 313 21.65 -6.31 -23.89
N ASN A 314 22.07 -5.34 -23.08
CA ASN A 314 23.45 -5.19 -22.64
C ASN A 314 23.89 -6.30 -21.66
N CYS A 315 22.97 -6.85 -20.88
CA CYS A 315 23.25 -7.97 -19.97
C CYS A 315 23.04 -9.34 -20.63
N HIS A 316 22.50 -9.38 -21.87
CA HIS A 316 22.07 -10.59 -22.56
C HIS A 316 21.20 -11.52 -21.68
N ALA A 317 20.31 -10.92 -20.88
CA ALA A 317 19.53 -11.64 -19.89
C ALA A 317 18.08 -11.15 -19.86
N SER A 318 17.16 -12.10 -19.78
CA SER A 318 15.74 -11.86 -19.48
C SER A 318 15.44 -12.34 -18.06
N LYS A 319 14.86 -11.48 -17.23
CA LYS A 319 14.54 -11.81 -15.83
C LYS A 319 13.08 -11.52 -15.53
N CYS A 320 12.45 -12.39 -14.74
CA CYS A 320 11.09 -12.14 -14.27
C CYS A 320 11.08 -11.14 -13.12
N TYR A 321 9.93 -10.53 -12.82
CA TYR A 321 9.86 -9.55 -11.74
C TYR A 321 10.26 -10.12 -10.38
N GLU A 322 9.95 -11.39 -10.09
CA GLU A 322 10.44 -12.09 -8.90
C GLU A 322 11.99 -12.15 -8.86
N HIS A 323 12.63 -12.49 -9.98
CA HIS A 323 14.09 -12.50 -10.08
C HIS A 323 14.70 -11.09 -10.08
N ILE A 324 14.02 -10.10 -10.63
CA ILE A 324 14.44 -8.70 -10.58
C ILE A 324 14.40 -8.21 -9.13
N LEU A 325 13.34 -8.52 -8.39
CA LEU A 325 13.22 -8.21 -6.99
C LEU A 325 14.32 -8.92 -6.17
N SER A 326 14.41 -10.26 -6.26
CA SER A 326 15.39 -11.05 -5.49
C SER A 326 16.86 -10.75 -5.78
N THR A 327 17.20 -10.39 -7.02
CA THR A 327 18.61 -10.18 -7.41
C THR A 327 19.04 -8.71 -7.50
N LEU A 328 18.09 -7.78 -7.65
CA LEU A 328 18.38 -6.36 -7.86
C LEU A 328 17.67 -5.44 -6.85
N ASN A 329 16.75 -5.97 -6.02
CA ASN A 329 15.90 -5.19 -5.11
C ASN A 329 15.08 -4.11 -5.82
N ILE A 330 14.62 -4.40 -7.04
CA ILE A 330 13.81 -3.50 -7.85
C ILE A 330 12.39 -4.06 -7.96
N HIS A 331 11.41 -3.25 -7.57
CA HIS A 331 10.00 -3.61 -7.69
C HIS A 331 9.49 -3.45 -9.14
N SER A 332 8.54 -4.29 -9.56
CA SER A 332 7.90 -4.29 -10.89
C SER A 332 7.41 -2.91 -11.28
N ALA A 333 6.76 -2.20 -10.36
CA ALA A 333 6.28 -0.85 -10.60
C ALA A 333 7.39 0.10 -11.09
N GLN A 334 8.58 0.04 -10.48
CA GLN A 334 9.73 0.84 -10.92
C GLN A 334 10.32 0.29 -12.22
N ALA A 335 10.43 -1.03 -12.33
CA ALA A 335 11.01 -1.69 -13.50
C ALA A 335 10.19 -1.42 -14.77
N ILE A 336 8.87 -1.56 -14.70
CA ILE A 336 7.92 -1.27 -15.79
C ILE A 336 8.00 0.20 -16.18
N LEU A 337 7.99 1.12 -15.19
CA LEU A 337 8.07 2.54 -15.45
C LEU A 337 9.32 2.87 -16.28
N VAL A 338 10.50 2.46 -15.82
CA VAL A 338 11.75 2.76 -16.53
C VAL A 338 11.82 2.10 -17.90
N TYR A 339 11.35 0.85 -18.00
CA TYR A 339 11.44 0.10 -19.24
C TYR A 339 10.50 0.63 -20.32
N TYR A 340 9.27 1.00 -19.98
CA TYR A 340 8.24 1.31 -20.98
C TYR A 340 7.98 2.80 -21.22
N THR A 341 8.49 3.70 -20.39
CA THR A 341 8.30 5.15 -20.58
C THR A 341 9.51 5.87 -21.15
N THR A 342 10.45 5.14 -21.75
CA THR A 342 11.66 5.72 -22.32
C THR A 342 11.79 5.34 -23.79
N ASP A 343 12.33 6.25 -24.60
CA ASP A 343 12.54 6.03 -26.04
C ASP A 343 13.56 4.90 -26.31
N SER A 344 14.45 4.64 -25.35
CA SER A 344 15.43 3.54 -25.38
C SER A 344 15.26 2.56 -24.20
N PRO A 345 14.17 1.76 -24.17
CA PRO A 345 13.81 0.86 -23.06
C PRO A 345 14.96 0.04 -22.48
N SER A 346 15.72 -0.61 -23.35
CA SER A 346 16.79 -1.52 -22.94
C SER A 346 18.02 -0.79 -22.38
N GLU A 347 18.32 0.41 -22.84
CA GLU A 347 19.47 1.18 -22.38
C GLU A 347 19.15 1.87 -21.05
N ALA A 348 17.98 2.52 -20.97
CA ALA A 348 17.48 3.12 -19.74
C ALA A 348 17.35 2.06 -18.63
N TRP A 349 16.77 0.90 -18.94
CA TRP A 349 16.69 -0.22 -18.01
C TRP A 349 18.07 -0.71 -17.57
N HIS A 350 19.03 -0.86 -18.50
CA HIS A 350 20.38 -1.28 -18.17
C HIS A 350 21.05 -0.34 -17.18
N LYS A 351 21.09 0.95 -17.50
CA LYS A 351 21.65 1.98 -16.64
C LYS A 351 20.98 1.95 -15.26
N HIS A 352 19.66 1.93 -15.24
CA HIS A 352 18.89 1.99 -14.01
C HIS A 352 19.17 0.82 -13.06
N HIS A 353 19.15 -0.41 -13.56
CA HIS A 353 19.37 -1.56 -12.67
C HIS A 353 20.83 -1.77 -12.30
N VAL A 354 21.78 -1.24 -13.07
CA VAL A 354 23.19 -1.19 -12.68
C VAL A 354 23.37 -0.22 -11.52
N ASP A 355 22.79 0.98 -11.62
CA ASP A 355 22.90 2.03 -10.60
C ASP A 355 22.25 1.60 -9.26
N LEU A 356 21.05 1.03 -9.31
CA LEU A 356 20.29 0.67 -8.10
C LEU A 356 20.81 -0.56 -7.36
N ARG A 357 21.58 -1.43 -8.01
CA ARG A 357 22.04 -2.69 -7.41
C ARG A 357 22.76 -2.50 -6.07
N GLN A 358 23.49 -1.39 -5.91
CA GLN A 358 24.18 -1.06 -4.67
C GLN A 358 23.41 -0.08 -3.78
N ASP A 359 22.48 0.70 -4.34
CA ASP A 359 21.76 1.75 -3.62
C ASP A 359 20.82 1.17 -2.56
N TYR A 360 20.05 0.13 -2.91
CA TYR A 360 19.09 -0.46 -1.97
C TYR A 360 19.75 -0.96 -0.68
N SER A 361 20.83 -1.74 -0.80
CA SER A 361 21.55 -2.30 0.35
C SER A 361 22.10 -1.21 1.28
N LYS A 362 22.57 -0.08 0.72
CA LYS A 362 23.02 1.09 1.49
C LYS A 362 21.85 1.83 2.15
N SER A 363 20.70 1.86 1.49
CA SER A 363 19.49 2.56 1.94
C SER A 363 18.68 1.76 2.98
N TYR A 364 18.86 0.44 3.03
CA TYR A 364 18.05 -0.49 3.83
C TYR A 364 18.04 -0.18 5.34
N PRO A 365 19.19 0.09 6.02
CA PRO A 365 19.14 0.45 7.44
C PRO A 365 18.34 1.73 7.71
N ARG A 366 18.44 2.72 6.81
CA ARG A 366 17.68 3.97 6.90
C ARG A 366 16.19 3.74 6.64
N LEU A 367 15.83 2.84 5.73
CA LEU A 367 14.44 2.43 5.52
C LEU A 367 13.84 1.89 6.81
N LEU A 368 14.51 0.96 7.48
CA LEU A 368 14.03 0.38 8.74
C LEU A 368 13.87 1.46 9.83
N SER A 369 14.85 2.35 9.97
CA SER A 369 14.75 3.48 10.90
C SER A 369 13.56 4.39 10.57
N ASN A 370 13.33 4.70 9.30
CA ASN A 370 12.23 5.57 8.87
C ASN A 370 10.87 4.90 9.02
N MET A 371 10.78 3.58 8.84
CA MET A 371 9.58 2.80 9.16
C MET A 371 9.22 2.91 10.64
N LEU A 372 10.21 2.85 11.54
CA LEU A 372 9.97 2.98 12.98
C LEU A 372 9.55 4.38 13.40
N SER A 373 10.05 5.42 12.74
CA SER A 373 9.73 6.83 13.07
C SER A 373 8.58 7.41 12.24
N GLY A 374 8.07 6.70 11.22
CA GLY A 374 7.07 7.24 10.29
C GLY A 374 7.61 8.31 9.34
N ASN A 375 8.94 8.46 9.24
CA ASN A 375 9.57 9.39 8.29
C ASN A 375 9.43 8.89 6.85
N HIS A 376 9.50 9.80 5.88
CA HIS A 376 9.46 9.44 4.47
C HIS A 376 10.73 8.68 4.04
N HIS A 377 10.57 7.75 3.11
CA HIS A 377 11.68 7.07 2.43
C HIS A 377 11.30 6.89 0.95
N PRO A 378 12.26 6.79 0.00
CA PRO A 378 11.94 6.55 -1.40
C PRO A 378 10.97 5.38 -1.61
N LEU A 379 9.91 5.63 -2.38
CA LEU A 379 8.80 4.70 -2.58
C LEU A 379 9.27 3.37 -3.18
N ASN A 380 10.20 3.40 -4.14
CA ASN A 380 10.73 2.19 -4.75
C ASN A 380 11.40 1.24 -3.74
N HIS A 381 12.15 1.77 -2.77
CA HIS A 381 12.75 0.95 -1.71
C HIS A 381 11.69 0.37 -0.78
N ARG A 382 10.64 1.13 -0.48
CA ARG A 382 9.50 0.64 0.32
C ARG A 382 8.75 -0.47 -0.40
N LEU A 383 8.41 -0.30 -1.67
CA LEU A 383 7.73 -1.33 -2.46
C LEU A 383 8.56 -2.62 -2.56
N ALA A 384 9.86 -2.50 -2.83
CA ALA A 384 10.76 -3.66 -2.84
C ALA A 384 10.79 -4.36 -1.47
N TYR A 385 10.93 -3.59 -0.37
CA TYR A 385 10.89 -4.15 0.99
C TYR A 385 9.60 -4.92 1.25
N PHE A 386 8.44 -4.33 0.95
CA PHE A 386 7.15 -4.97 1.21
C PHE A 386 6.92 -6.21 0.34
N ALA A 387 7.38 -6.20 -0.92
CA ALA A 387 7.29 -7.38 -1.77
C ALA A 387 8.19 -8.52 -1.27
N HIS A 388 9.37 -8.22 -0.72
CA HIS A 388 10.27 -9.22 -0.14
C HIS A 388 9.74 -9.87 1.15
N HIS A 389 9.17 -9.06 2.04
CA HIS A 389 8.85 -9.50 3.40
C HIS A 389 7.41 -9.97 3.57
N PHE A 390 6.54 -9.71 2.58
CA PHE A 390 5.12 -10.05 2.63
C PHE A 390 4.70 -10.69 1.30
N SER A 391 5.21 -11.90 1.06
CA SER A 391 4.93 -12.75 -0.11
C SER A 391 3.64 -13.54 0.04
N THR A 392 3.22 -13.90 1.25
CA THR A 392 1.94 -14.60 1.47
C THR A 392 0.77 -13.61 1.42
N ALA A 393 -0.08 -13.75 0.40
CA ALA A 393 -1.31 -13.00 0.26
C ALA A 393 -2.54 -13.92 0.35
N ASP A 394 -3.64 -13.47 0.95
CA ASP A 394 -4.93 -14.17 0.93
C ASP A 394 -6.00 -13.28 0.26
N PRO A 395 -6.29 -13.47 -1.04
CA PRO A 395 -7.18 -12.57 -1.76
C PRO A 395 -8.59 -12.55 -1.17
N ILE A 396 -9.14 -11.35 -0.96
CA ILE A 396 -10.50 -11.17 -0.44
C ILE A 396 -11.54 -11.82 -1.36
N ASN A 397 -11.39 -11.61 -2.67
CA ASN A 397 -12.21 -12.23 -3.68
C ASN A 397 -11.42 -13.36 -4.36
N LYS A 398 -11.95 -14.59 -4.27
CA LYS A 398 -11.36 -15.80 -4.86
C LYS A 398 -11.33 -15.76 -6.40
N ASN A 399 -12.11 -14.88 -7.03
CA ASN A 399 -12.10 -14.67 -8.49
C ASN A 399 -10.95 -13.75 -8.96
N THR A 400 -9.84 -13.76 -8.25
CA THR A 400 -8.64 -12.97 -8.56
C THR A 400 -7.42 -13.86 -8.66
N LEU A 401 -6.43 -13.42 -9.44
CA LEU A 401 -5.16 -14.10 -9.63
C LEU A 401 -4.07 -13.46 -8.78
N ARG A 402 -3.23 -14.31 -8.21
CA ARG A 402 -1.98 -13.98 -7.51
C ARG A 402 -1.00 -13.29 -8.47
N GLY A 403 -0.25 -12.34 -7.93
CA GLY A 403 0.76 -11.57 -8.64
C GLY A 403 2.16 -12.18 -8.63
N PHE A 404 3.14 -11.43 -9.13
CA PHE A 404 4.54 -11.84 -9.31
C PHE A 404 5.28 -12.19 -8.02
N TYR A 405 4.83 -11.68 -6.88
CA TYR A 405 5.49 -11.84 -5.57
C TYR A 405 4.66 -12.67 -4.59
N ASP A 406 3.50 -13.15 -5.02
CA ASP A 406 2.57 -13.84 -4.14
C ASP A 406 2.92 -15.33 -4.11
N GLU A 407 3.16 -15.88 -2.92
CA GLU A 407 3.40 -17.32 -2.74
C GLU A 407 2.16 -18.16 -3.08
N GLY A 408 2.41 -19.41 -3.51
CA GLY A 408 1.40 -20.34 -4.04
C GLY A 408 1.53 -20.50 -5.56
N GLU A 409 0.85 -21.48 -6.14
CA GLU A 409 0.86 -21.65 -7.59
C GLU A 409 0.24 -20.40 -8.24
N ILE A 410 1.06 -19.64 -8.97
CA ILE A 410 0.56 -18.81 -10.07
C ILE A 410 -0.08 -19.81 -11.02
N ALA A 411 -1.41 -19.84 -11.10
CA ALA A 411 -2.11 -20.73 -12.00
C ALA A 411 -1.53 -20.54 -13.41
N VAL A 412 -0.64 -21.44 -13.82
CA VAL A 412 -0.04 -21.42 -15.14
C VAL A 412 -1.21 -21.65 -16.07
N ARG A 413 -1.53 -20.65 -16.90
CA ARG A 413 -2.61 -20.75 -17.86
C ARG A 413 -2.38 -21.97 -18.73
N GLN A 414 -3.05 -23.08 -18.46
CA GLN A 414 -3.40 -24.00 -19.52
C GLN A 414 -4.48 -23.28 -20.34
N PHE A 415 -4.06 -22.52 -21.35
CA PHE A 415 -4.91 -22.37 -22.52
C PHE A 415 -4.93 -23.74 -23.22
N SER A 416 -5.58 -24.72 -22.60
CA SER A 416 -6.13 -25.82 -23.37
C SER A 416 -7.09 -25.18 -24.36
N SER A 417 -6.89 -25.51 -25.62
CA SER A 417 -7.69 -25.22 -26.80
C SER A 417 -9.17 -25.60 -26.66
N LEU A 418 -9.89 -25.05 -25.68
CA LEU A 418 -11.34 -25.13 -25.58
C LEU A 418 -11.92 -23.83 -26.11
N CYS A 419 -11.71 -23.68 -27.42
CA CYS A 419 -12.61 -22.97 -28.30
C CYS A 419 -13.22 -24.05 -29.20
N PRO A 420 -14.48 -24.43 -28.98
CA PRO A 420 -15.45 -24.44 -30.03
C PRO A 420 -16.24 -23.13 -29.96
N LEU A 421 -16.45 -22.59 -31.16
CA LEU A 421 -17.19 -21.38 -31.53
C LEU A 421 -18.40 -21.05 -30.64
#